data_AF-G0R1U5-F1
#
_entry.id   AF-G0R1U5-F1
#
_cell.length_a   1.000
_cell.length_b   1.000
_cell.length_c   1.000
_cell.angle_alpha   90.00
_cell.angle_beta   90.00
_cell.angle_gamma   90.00
#
_symmetry.space_group_name_H-M   'P 1'
#
loop_
_entity.id
_entity.type
_entity.pdbx_description
1 polymer ?
#
loop_
_entity_poly.entity_id
_entity_poly.type
_entity_poly.pdbx_seq_one_letter_code
_entity_poly.pdbx_strand_id
1 'polypeptide(L)'
;MEQTKENYVQYLALSFGGQQKYTGKQLKTVHTPYHIHDKLFSYCILQIQQAFKDNGTDVSSANEIGRLLECLRSEIPKKNNTLFDRLGGNAVFQNSMNMLYNQKIPENEKIKDFFKSVNRQQLAQKMCDFYTMITGGPYQYNGKNVKDAHQKFYITYLQFEVYKNLLKECLEAECKNKQAILEFINLLETIKIEVMGGKSPSLFEKMGGEEQLNIFTETFFTRVMAEKKIKHYFINVDLKKLKIHFKEFLGMGMGGHGKKYNGENVRDFHQKMDFSNKDFDNFKELIVLTVQDLNYKPEIQSDIINFFESMRLMIVSE
;
A
#
# COMPACT_ATOMS: atom_id res chain seq x y z
N MET A 1 -19.97 1.86 -43.64
CA MET A 1 -20.48 0.67 -42.93
C MET A 1 -20.52 -0.54 -43.85
N GLU A 2 -21.03 -0.43 -45.08
CA GLU A 2 -20.89 -1.45 -46.15
C GLU A 2 -19.46 -2.01 -46.28
N GLN A 3 -18.48 -1.15 -46.54
CA GLN A 3 -17.09 -1.56 -46.77
C GLN A 3 -16.50 -2.33 -45.58
N THR A 4 -16.86 -1.95 -44.36
CA THR A 4 -16.40 -2.63 -43.15
C THR A 4 -16.97 -4.04 -43.09
N LYS A 5 -18.27 -4.22 -43.36
CA LYS A 5 -18.91 -5.54 -43.40
C LYS A 5 -18.27 -6.43 -44.46
N GLU A 6 -18.03 -5.88 -45.65
CA GLU A 6 -17.38 -6.60 -46.75
C GLU A 6 -15.96 -7.04 -46.38
N ASN A 7 -15.17 -6.17 -45.77
CA ASN A 7 -13.82 -6.52 -45.29
C ASN A 7 -13.85 -7.62 -44.22
N TYR A 8 -14.86 -7.64 -43.33
CA TYR A 8 -15.03 -8.72 -42.35
C TYR A 8 -15.38 -10.05 -43.03
N VAL A 9 -16.26 -10.05 -44.03
CA VAL A 9 -16.62 -11.25 -44.79
C VAL A 9 -15.39 -11.81 -45.52
N GLN A 10 -14.63 -10.95 -46.21
CA GLN A 10 -13.40 -11.36 -46.90
C GLN A 10 -12.35 -11.94 -45.93
N TYR A 11 -12.18 -11.31 -44.77
CA TYR A 11 -11.19 -11.75 -43.78
C TYR A 11 -11.59 -13.09 -43.13
N LEU A 12 -12.86 -13.26 -42.78
CA LEU A 12 -13.39 -14.52 -42.24
C LEU A 12 -13.29 -15.65 -43.28
N ALA A 13 -13.67 -15.38 -44.53
CA ALA A 13 -13.53 -16.34 -45.62
C ALA A 13 -12.07 -16.79 -45.80
N LEU A 14 -11.12 -15.84 -45.77
CA LEU A 14 -9.69 -16.16 -45.80
C LEU A 14 -9.25 -16.99 -44.58
N SER A 15 -9.70 -16.62 -43.38
CA SER A 15 -9.36 -17.30 -42.12
C SER A 15 -9.87 -18.74 -42.06
N PHE A 16 -10.93 -19.06 -42.81
CA PHE A 16 -11.50 -20.40 -42.94
C PHE A 16 -10.98 -21.16 -44.17
N GLY A 17 -9.97 -20.64 -44.87
CA GLY A 17 -9.36 -21.30 -46.03
C GLY A 17 -10.08 -21.10 -47.37
N GLY A 18 -11.00 -20.14 -47.45
CA GLY A 18 -11.68 -19.75 -48.69
C GLY A 18 -10.76 -19.07 -49.70
N GLN A 19 -11.12 -19.12 -50.99
CA GLN A 19 -10.31 -18.57 -52.09
C GLN A 19 -10.36 -17.04 -52.22
N GLN A 20 -11.12 -16.34 -51.38
CA GLN A 20 -11.26 -14.89 -51.45
C GLN A 20 -9.98 -14.18 -50.99
N LYS A 21 -9.61 -13.12 -51.72
CA LYS A 21 -8.48 -12.25 -51.33
C LYS A 21 -8.97 -11.16 -50.39
N TYR A 22 -8.40 -11.11 -49.18
CA TYR A 22 -8.55 -9.99 -48.28
C TYR A 22 -7.76 -8.78 -48.81
N THR A 23 -8.44 -7.66 -49.08
CA THR A 23 -7.82 -6.42 -49.60
C THR A 23 -7.69 -5.33 -48.53
N GLY A 24 -8.09 -5.60 -47.29
CA GLY A 24 -8.02 -4.66 -46.19
C GLY A 24 -6.63 -4.50 -45.58
N LYS A 25 -6.51 -3.55 -44.65
CA LYS A 25 -5.28 -3.33 -43.85
C LYS A 25 -5.13 -4.44 -42.80
N GLN A 26 -3.90 -4.67 -42.33
CA GLN A 26 -3.65 -5.65 -41.26
C GLN A 26 -4.53 -5.41 -40.04
N LEU A 27 -5.02 -6.51 -39.45
CA LEU A 27 -5.94 -6.52 -38.31
C LEU A 27 -5.42 -5.64 -37.16
N LYS A 28 -4.12 -5.72 -36.88
CA LYS A 28 -3.43 -4.88 -35.90
C LYS A 28 -3.64 -3.39 -36.16
N THR A 29 -3.32 -2.95 -37.38
CA THR A 29 -3.34 -1.54 -37.80
C THR A 29 -4.73 -0.93 -37.75
N VAL A 30 -5.75 -1.66 -38.21
CA VAL A 30 -7.13 -1.15 -38.15
C VAL A 30 -7.68 -1.10 -36.72
N HIS A 31 -7.25 -1.99 -35.83
CA HIS A 31 -7.79 -2.05 -34.47
C HIS A 31 -7.00 -1.22 -33.43
N THR A 32 -5.79 -0.74 -33.76
CA THR A 32 -4.98 0.14 -32.91
C THR A 32 -5.75 1.33 -32.31
N PRO A 33 -6.53 2.12 -33.07
CA PRO A 33 -7.19 3.30 -32.53
C PRO A 33 -8.38 2.99 -31.59
N TYR A 34 -8.89 1.76 -31.61
CA TYR A 34 -10.14 1.40 -30.93
C TYR A 34 -9.95 0.80 -29.54
N HIS A 35 -8.71 0.45 -29.17
CA HIS A 35 -8.34 0.00 -27.81
C HIS A 35 -9.28 -1.09 -27.26
N ILE A 36 -9.52 -2.13 -28.05
CA ILE A 36 -10.49 -3.20 -27.73
C ILE A 36 -10.04 -3.94 -26.45
N HIS A 37 -10.95 -4.02 -25.48
CA HIS A 37 -10.74 -4.73 -24.22
C HIS A 37 -10.88 -6.25 -24.40
N ASP A 38 -10.09 -7.06 -23.67
CA ASP A 38 -10.10 -8.54 -23.82
C ASP A 38 -11.51 -9.15 -23.66
N LYS A 39 -12.29 -8.68 -22.67
CA LYS A 39 -13.72 -9.05 -22.50
C LYS A 39 -14.59 -8.73 -23.71
N LEU A 40 -14.39 -7.56 -24.33
CA LEU A 40 -15.15 -7.16 -25.53
C LEU A 40 -14.78 -8.04 -26.72
N PHE A 41 -13.48 -8.35 -26.87
CA PHE A 41 -13.02 -9.28 -27.89
C PHE A 41 -13.62 -10.69 -27.71
N SER A 42 -13.59 -11.24 -26.48
CA SER A 42 -14.22 -12.54 -26.17
C SER A 42 -15.73 -12.51 -26.43
N TYR A 43 -16.41 -11.41 -26.09
CA TYR A 43 -17.82 -11.22 -26.39
C TYR A 43 -18.09 -11.22 -27.90
N CYS A 44 -17.28 -10.52 -28.71
CA CYS A 44 -17.40 -10.52 -30.16
C CYS A 44 -17.26 -11.94 -30.76
N ILE A 45 -16.32 -12.75 -30.26
CA ILE A 45 -16.19 -14.15 -30.69
C ILE A 45 -17.48 -14.92 -30.41
N LEU A 46 -18.03 -14.80 -29.19
CA LEU A 46 -19.28 -15.48 -28.83
C LEU A 46 -20.45 -15.05 -29.72
N GLN A 47 -20.56 -13.75 -30.06
CA GLN A 47 -21.60 -13.24 -30.96
C GLN A 47 -21.43 -13.79 -32.38
N ILE A 48 -20.20 -13.87 -32.89
CA ILE A 48 -19.93 -14.45 -34.21
C ILE A 48 -20.30 -15.94 -34.22
N GLN A 49 -19.88 -16.71 -33.21
CA GLN A 49 -20.22 -18.13 -33.10
C GLN A 49 -21.74 -18.34 -33.01
N GLN A 50 -22.45 -17.50 -32.25
CA GLN A 50 -23.91 -17.56 -32.16
C GLN A 50 -24.56 -17.27 -33.52
N ALA A 51 -24.10 -16.24 -34.24
CA ALA A 51 -24.60 -15.93 -35.57
C ALA A 51 -24.42 -17.10 -36.56
N PHE A 52 -23.29 -17.81 -36.53
CA PHE A 52 -23.09 -19.00 -37.36
C PHE A 52 -24.07 -20.14 -37.01
N LYS A 53 -24.31 -20.37 -35.72
CA LYS A 53 -25.29 -21.37 -35.25
C LYS A 53 -26.71 -21.01 -35.70
N ASP A 54 -27.10 -19.74 -35.56
CA ASP A 54 -28.40 -19.25 -35.98
C ASP A 54 -28.62 -19.38 -37.50
N ASN A 55 -27.54 -19.45 -38.28
CA ASN A 55 -27.56 -19.68 -39.73
C ASN A 55 -27.30 -21.15 -40.13
N GLY A 56 -27.46 -22.10 -39.19
CA GLY A 56 -27.45 -23.54 -39.49
C GLY A 56 -26.08 -24.22 -39.50
N THR A 57 -25.03 -23.56 -39.00
CA THR A 57 -23.72 -24.20 -38.79
C THR A 57 -23.78 -25.15 -37.59
N ASP A 58 -23.25 -26.36 -37.72
CA ASP A 58 -23.23 -27.33 -36.63
C ASP A 58 -22.33 -26.88 -35.46
N VAL A 59 -22.54 -27.47 -34.28
CA VAL A 59 -21.84 -27.08 -33.05
C VAL A 59 -20.33 -27.30 -33.14
N SER A 60 -19.87 -28.35 -33.83
CA SER A 60 -18.44 -28.63 -33.97
C SER A 60 -17.77 -27.55 -34.82
N SER A 61 -18.34 -27.26 -35.98
CA SER A 61 -17.85 -26.20 -36.89
C SER A 61 -17.90 -24.82 -36.24
N ALA A 62 -18.96 -24.49 -35.49
CA ALA A 62 -19.06 -23.22 -34.76
C ALA A 62 -18.00 -23.10 -33.64
N ASN A 63 -17.63 -24.20 -32.98
CA ASN A 63 -16.55 -24.22 -31.99
C ASN A 63 -15.18 -24.04 -32.64
N GLU A 64 -14.96 -24.65 -33.81
CA GLU A 64 -13.75 -24.47 -34.60
C GLU A 64 -13.56 -23.02 -35.05
N ILE A 65 -14.62 -22.38 -35.55
CA ILE A 65 -14.63 -20.94 -35.85
C ILE A 65 -14.21 -20.12 -34.63
N GLY A 66 -14.75 -20.43 -33.45
CA GLY A 66 -14.36 -19.75 -32.21
C GLY A 66 -12.87 -19.89 -31.90
N ARG A 67 -12.30 -21.08 -32.08
CA ARG A 67 -10.86 -21.33 -31.88
C ARG A 67 -10.00 -20.55 -32.88
N LEU A 68 -10.38 -20.53 -34.16
CA LEU A 68 -9.67 -19.78 -35.20
C LEU A 68 -9.67 -18.28 -34.90
N LEU A 69 -10.80 -17.73 -34.47
CA LEU A 69 -10.89 -16.32 -34.06
C LEU A 69 -10.11 -16.03 -32.78
N GLU A 70 -10.04 -16.99 -31.86
CA GLU A 70 -9.26 -16.86 -30.63
C GLU A 70 -7.76 -16.73 -30.93
N CYS A 71 -7.24 -17.38 -31.98
CA CYS A 71 -5.85 -17.22 -32.42
C CYS A 71 -5.51 -15.77 -32.84
N LEU A 72 -6.49 -15.04 -33.38
CA LEU A 72 -6.34 -13.64 -33.79
C LEU A 72 -6.26 -12.68 -32.61
N ARG A 73 -6.50 -13.14 -31.37
CA ARG A 73 -6.43 -12.31 -30.16
C ARG A 73 -5.08 -11.62 -30.01
N SER A 74 -4.00 -12.28 -30.43
CA SER A 74 -2.64 -11.72 -30.37
C SER A 74 -2.41 -10.58 -31.38
N GLU A 75 -3.20 -10.52 -32.46
CA GLU A 75 -3.07 -9.49 -33.49
C GLU A 75 -3.84 -8.21 -33.18
N ILE A 76 -4.86 -8.28 -32.32
CA ILE A 76 -5.59 -7.09 -31.86
C ILE A 76 -4.77 -6.39 -30.77
N PRO A 77 -4.39 -5.12 -30.95
CA PRO A 77 -3.71 -4.35 -29.92
C PRO A 77 -4.60 -4.28 -28.69
N LYS A 78 -4.24 -5.06 -27.66
CA LYS A 78 -4.94 -5.03 -26.39
C LYS A 78 -4.82 -3.61 -25.84
N LYS A 79 -5.91 -3.06 -25.33
CA LYS A 79 -5.77 -2.14 -24.21
C LYS A 79 -5.22 -2.98 -23.07
N ASN A 80 -3.90 -3.05 -22.94
CA ASN A 80 -3.33 -3.50 -21.67
C ASN A 80 -3.90 -2.50 -20.66
N ASN A 81 -4.89 -2.89 -19.85
CA ASN A 81 -5.44 -2.01 -18.84
C ASN A 81 -4.49 -2.06 -17.63
N THR A 82 -3.24 -1.67 -17.89
CA THR A 82 -2.18 -1.72 -16.90
C THR A 82 -2.55 -0.82 -15.73
N LEU A 83 -1.88 -1.01 -14.60
CA LEU A 83 -2.06 -0.10 -13.48
C LEU A 83 -1.70 1.34 -13.91
N PHE A 84 -0.69 1.50 -14.77
CA PHE A 84 -0.32 2.78 -15.39
C PHE A 84 -1.49 3.43 -16.14
N ASP A 85 -2.16 2.69 -17.03
CA ASP A 85 -3.27 3.22 -17.83
C ASP A 85 -4.48 3.58 -16.95
N ARG A 86 -4.75 2.75 -15.93
CA ARG A 86 -5.84 2.99 -14.97
C ARG A 86 -5.61 4.19 -14.06
N LEU A 87 -4.35 4.51 -13.79
CA LEU A 87 -3.96 5.70 -13.03
C LEU A 87 -4.05 6.99 -13.86
N GLY A 88 -4.12 6.90 -15.19
CA GLY A 88 -4.17 8.06 -16.09
C GLY A 88 -2.85 8.32 -16.84
N GLY A 89 -1.94 7.36 -16.81
CA GLY A 89 -0.70 7.37 -17.60
C GLY A 89 0.28 8.48 -17.21
N ASN A 90 1.07 8.91 -18.19
CA ASN A 90 2.22 9.79 -17.95
C ASN A 90 1.83 11.17 -17.38
N ALA A 91 0.69 11.72 -17.81
CA ALA A 91 0.24 13.03 -17.36
C ALA A 91 -0.01 13.05 -15.84
N VAL A 92 -0.69 12.02 -15.31
CA VAL A 92 -0.96 11.90 -13.87
C VAL A 92 0.35 11.75 -13.10
N PHE A 93 1.25 10.86 -13.50
CA PHE A 93 2.52 10.72 -12.78
C PHE A 93 3.37 11.99 -12.81
N GLN A 94 3.48 12.66 -13.96
CA GLN A 94 4.24 13.91 -14.06
C GLN A 94 3.66 14.99 -13.14
N ASN A 95 2.34 15.21 -13.17
CA ASN A 95 1.69 16.20 -12.32
C ASN A 95 1.83 15.85 -10.84
N SER A 96 1.56 14.60 -10.46
CA SER A 96 1.69 14.14 -9.08
C SER A 96 3.12 14.23 -8.57
N MET A 97 4.14 13.88 -9.37
CA MET A 97 5.55 14.00 -8.97
C MET A 97 5.97 15.47 -8.84
N ASN A 98 5.53 16.33 -9.76
CA ASN A 98 5.79 17.76 -9.67
C ASN A 98 5.18 18.35 -8.40
N MET A 99 3.93 18.00 -8.07
CA MET A 99 3.29 18.45 -6.84
C MET A 99 3.98 17.90 -5.58
N LEU A 100 4.33 16.60 -5.58
CA LEU A 100 4.99 15.96 -4.44
C LEU A 100 6.33 16.62 -4.12
N TYR A 101 7.20 16.74 -5.13
CA TYR A 101 8.57 17.22 -4.93
C TYR A 101 8.67 18.75 -4.81
N ASN A 102 7.82 19.51 -5.50
CA ASN A 102 7.93 20.97 -5.50
C ASN A 102 7.03 21.67 -4.48
N GLN A 103 5.99 21.01 -3.97
CA GLN A 103 5.04 21.62 -3.03
C GLN A 103 4.98 20.85 -1.69
N LYS A 104 4.64 19.55 -1.73
CA LYS A 104 4.37 18.78 -0.50
C LYS A 104 5.61 18.46 0.33
N ILE A 105 6.70 18.02 -0.30
CA ILE A 105 7.94 17.65 0.41
C ILE A 105 8.58 18.87 1.11
N PRO A 106 8.74 20.05 0.48
CA PRO A 106 9.31 21.23 1.13
C PRO A 106 8.59 21.67 2.40
N GLU A 107 7.27 21.45 2.48
CA GLU A 107 6.43 21.80 3.62
C GLU A 107 6.42 20.74 4.73
N ASN A 108 7.04 19.57 4.51
CA ASN A 108 6.97 18.46 5.46
C ASN A 108 8.25 18.33 6.31
N GLU A 109 8.17 18.76 7.57
CA GLU A 109 9.29 18.71 8.54
C GLU A 109 9.91 17.33 8.72
N LYS A 110 9.13 16.24 8.57
CA LYS A 110 9.61 14.87 8.83
C LYS A 110 10.53 14.34 7.72
N ILE A 111 10.41 14.85 6.49
CA ILE A 111 11.14 14.32 5.33
C ILE A 111 11.89 15.36 4.48
N LYS A 112 11.60 16.67 4.59
CA LYS A 112 12.18 17.71 3.73
C LYS A 112 13.72 17.69 3.69
N ASP A 113 14.35 17.31 4.80
CA ASP A 113 15.80 17.32 4.97
C ASP A 113 16.52 16.29 4.07
N PHE A 114 15.89 15.17 3.74
CA PHE A 114 16.43 14.20 2.77
C PHE A 114 16.58 14.77 1.37
N PHE A 115 15.86 15.86 1.04
CA PHE A 115 15.75 16.40 -0.30
C PHE A 115 16.38 17.80 -0.45
N LYS A 116 17.15 18.28 0.53
CA LYS A 116 17.79 19.61 0.48
C LYS A 116 18.91 19.71 -0.56
N SER A 117 19.68 18.65 -0.76
CA SER A 117 20.88 18.63 -1.61
C SER A 117 20.67 17.95 -2.96
N VAL A 118 19.42 17.65 -3.34
CA VAL A 118 19.09 16.96 -4.59
C VAL A 118 18.41 17.90 -5.58
N ASN A 119 18.66 17.70 -6.87
CA ASN A 119 17.86 18.33 -7.90
C ASN A 119 16.47 17.67 -7.92
N ARG A 120 15.48 18.35 -7.33
CA ARG A 120 14.12 17.84 -7.17
C ARG A 120 13.39 17.61 -8.49
N GLN A 121 13.67 18.41 -9.52
CA GLN A 121 13.08 18.23 -10.84
C GLN A 121 13.60 16.95 -11.52
N GLN A 122 14.91 16.72 -11.46
CA GLN A 122 15.50 15.47 -11.97
C GLN A 122 15.04 14.25 -11.17
N LEU A 123 14.89 14.40 -9.85
CA LEU A 123 14.39 13.33 -9.00
C LEU A 123 12.91 13.01 -9.29
N ALA A 124 12.07 14.03 -9.48
CA ALA A 124 10.67 13.87 -9.88
C ALA A 124 10.55 13.09 -11.20
N GLN A 125 11.38 13.43 -12.20
CA GLN A 125 11.40 12.69 -13.47
C GLN A 125 11.83 11.22 -13.26
N LYS A 126 12.90 10.98 -12.49
CA LYS A 126 13.35 9.61 -12.18
C LYS A 126 12.28 8.79 -11.48
N MET A 127 11.52 9.39 -10.57
CA MET A 127 10.41 8.69 -9.91
C MET A 127 9.24 8.45 -10.86
N CYS A 128 8.94 9.38 -11.76
CA CYS A 128 7.95 9.17 -12.82
C CYS A 128 8.32 7.96 -13.70
N ASP A 129 9.59 7.85 -14.08
CA ASP A 129 10.09 6.73 -14.88
C ASP A 129 10.00 5.40 -14.11
N PHE A 130 10.42 5.41 -12.84
CA PHE A 130 10.33 4.24 -11.95
C PHE A 130 8.89 3.77 -11.74
N TYR A 131 7.99 4.70 -11.43
CA TYR A 131 6.57 4.39 -11.23
C TYR A 131 5.89 3.94 -12.50
N THR A 132 6.26 4.51 -13.65
CA THR A 132 5.79 4.02 -14.95
C THR A 132 6.19 2.57 -15.17
N MET A 133 7.46 2.22 -14.93
CA MET A 133 7.96 0.85 -15.09
C MET A 133 7.21 -0.14 -14.19
N ILE A 134 7.13 0.11 -12.88
CA ILE A 134 6.51 -0.86 -11.94
C ILE A 134 5.00 -0.99 -12.11
N THR A 135 4.34 -0.04 -12.77
CA THR A 135 2.91 -0.09 -13.07
C THR A 135 2.57 -0.63 -14.46
N GLY A 136 3.59 -1.02 -15.23
CA GLY A 136 3.45 -1.67 -16.54
C GLY A 136 3.37 -0.71 -17.73
N GLY A 137 3.77 0.56 -17.56
CA GLY A 137 3.82 1.53 -18.64
C GLY A 137 5.03 1.36 -19.57
N PRO A 138 5.15 2.23 -20.60
CA PRO A 138 6.04 2.01 -21.73
C PRO A 138 7.53 2.31 -21.46
N TYR A 139 7.85 2.95 -20.34
CA TYR A 139 9.22 3.36 -20.01
C TYR A 139 9.96 2.31 -19.17
N GLN A 140 11.26 2.18 -19.44
CA GLN A 140 12.18 1.40 -18.61
C GLN A 140 13.01 2.34 -17.74
N TYR A 141 13.08 2.04 -16.44
CA TYR A 141 13.86 2.77 -15.47
C TYR A 141 15.32 2.27 -15.49
N ASN A 142 16.26 3.18 -15.79
CA ASN A 142 17.70 2.86 -15.89
C ASN A 142 18.51 3.26 -14.64
N GLY A 143 17.84 3.56 -13.53
CA GLY A 143 18.49 3.97 -12.29
C GLY A 143 18.90 2.79 -11.41
N LYS A 144 19.36 3.09 -10.19
CA LYS A 144 19.69 2.08 -9.18
C LYS A 144 18.42 1.38 -8.70
N ASN A 145 18.52 0.09 -8.38
CA ASN A 145 17.42 -0.59 -7.69
C ASN A 145 17.12 0.08 -6.33
N VAL A 146 15.93 -0.20 -5.80
CA VAL A 146 15.39 0.47 -4.60
C VAL A 146 16.34 0.31 -3.42
N LYS A 147 16.83 -0.90 -3.15
CA LYS A 147 17.78 -1.18 -2.07
C LYS A 147 19.06 -0.36 -2.20
N ASP A 148 19.72 -0.38 -3.35
CA ASP A 148 21.00 0.28 -3.56
C ASP A 148 20.90 1.81 -3.57
N ALA A 149 19.75 2.34 -4.00
CA ALA A 149 19.44 3.76 -3.95
C ALA A 149 19.29 4.25 -2.50
N HIS A 150 18.71 3.44 -1.62
CA HIS A 150 18.35 3.85 -0.26
C HIS A 150 19.32 3.39 0.84
N GLN A 151 20.24 2.46 0.57
CA GLN A 151 21.13 1.84 1.56
C GLN A 151 21.93 2.81 2.45
N LYS A 152 22.18 4.04 1.98
CA LYS A 152 22.96 5.06 2.71
C LYS A 152 22.11 5.95 3.62
N PHE A 153 20.78 5.85 3.51
CA PHE A 153 19.87 6.67 4.28
C PHE A 153 19.28 5.84 5.42
N TYR A 154 19.20 6.46 6.59
CA TYR A 154 18.43 5.91 7.70
C TYR A 154 16.97 6.38 7.57
N ILE A 155 16.19 5.67 6.75
CA ILE A 155 14.77 5.96 6.56
C ILE A 155 13.96 5.16 7.57
N THR A 156 13.31 5.87 8.49
CA THR A 156 12.41 5.26 9.47
C THR A 156 11.10 4.84 8.82
N TYR A 157 10.40 3.90 9.46
CA TYR A 157 9.03 3.54 9.07
C TYR A 157 8.11 4.75 8.97
N LEU A 158 8.18 5.66 9.95
CA LEU A 158 7.34 6.85 9.98
C LEU A 158 7.60 7.75 8.77
N GLN A 159 8.86 7.93 8.38
CA GLN A 159 9.22 8.74 7.21
C GLN A 159 8.74 8.10 5.90
N PHE A 160 8.81 6.77 5.80
CA PHE A 160 8.23 6.04 4.66
C PHE A 160 6.71 6.23 4.58
N GLU A 161 5.99 6.07 5.70
CA GLU A 161 4.53 6.26 5.75
C GLU A 161 4.14 7.69 5.39
N VAL A 162 4.88 8.70 5.87
CA VAL A 162 4.68 10.11 5.51
C VAL A 162 4.83 10.30 4.00
N TYR A 163 5.92 9.81 3.40
CA TYR A 163 6.14 9.90 1.97
C TYR A 163 5.00 9.22 1.17
N LYS A 164 4.62 8.00 1.57
CA LYS A 164 3.54 7.22 0.94
C LYS A 164 2.20 7.96 0.99
N ASN A 165 1.88 8.59 2.12
CA ASN A 165 0.65 9.36 2.27
C ASN A 165 0.65 10.63 1.43
N LEU A 166 1.75 11.38 1.40
CA LEU A 166 1.87 12.56 0.52
C LEU A 166 1.74 12.18 -0.96
N LEU A 167 2.36 11.07 -1.36
CA LEU A 167 2.23 10.54 -2.72
C LEU A 167 0.79 10.13 -3.04
N LYS A 168 0.09 9.49 -2.09
CA LYS A 168 -1.31 9.15 -2.23
C LYS A 168 -2.17 10.41 -2.42
N GLU A 169 -2.00 11.42 -1.59
CA GLU A 169 -2.69 12.72 -1.73
C GLU A 169 -2.44 13.32 -3.13
N CYS A 170 -1.19 13.24 -3.61
CA CYS A 170 -0.84 13.75 -4.92
C CYS A 170 -1.50 13.00 -6.08
N LEU A 171 -1.69 11.69 -5.93
CA LEU A 171 -2.41 10.88 -6.91
C LEU A 171 -3.91 11.11 -6.83
N GLU A 172 -4.48 11.29 -5.64
CA GLU A 172 -5.91 11.56 -5.45
C GLU A 172 -6.34 12.91 -6.04
N ALA A 173 -5.44 13.88 -6.11
CA ALA A 173 -5.68 15.16 -6.78
C ALA A 173 -5.77 15.03 -8.31
N GLU A 174 -5.05 14.09 -8.91
CA GLU A 174 -4.88 13.96 -10.37
C GLU A 174 -5.67 12.78 -10.98
N CYS A 175 -5.92 11.73 -10.19
CA CYS A 175 -6.53 10.48 -10.63
C CYS A 175 -7.89 10.23 -9.95
N LYS A 176 -8.93 10.03 -10.76
CA LYS A 176 -10.28 9.71 -10.25
C LYS A 176 -10.45 8.24 -9.84
N ASN A 177 -9.54 7.36 -10.26
CA ASN A 177 -9.66 5.91 -10.04
C ASN A 177 -9.07 5.50 -8.68
N LYS A 178 -9.87 5.63 -7.62
CA LYS A 178 -9.46 5.29 -6.24
C LYS A 178 -8.92 3.86 -6.10
N GLN A 179 -9.51 2.90 -6.80
CA GLN A 179 -9.06 1.52 -6.76
C GLN A 179 -7.65 1.35 -7.36
N ALA A 180 -7.34 2.05 -8.46
CA ALA A 180 -6.00 2.06 -9.03
C ALA A 180 -4.99 2.71 -8.08
N ILE A 181 -5.36 3.80 -7.42
CA ILE A 181 -4.51 4.44 -6.41
C ILE A 181 -4.20 3.46 -5.27
N LEU A 182 -5.21 2.77 -4.73
CA LEU A 182 -5.01 1.77 -3.68
C LEU A 182 -4.08 0.63 -4.12
N GLU A 183 -4.26 0.11 -5.33
CA GLU A 183 -3.37 -0.92 -5.89
C GLU A 183 -1.92 -0.41 -6.01
N PHE A 184 -1.73 0.84 -6.43
CA PHE A 184 -0.40 1.44 -6.51
C PHE A 184 0.24 1.64 -5.13
N ILE A 185 -0.52 2.10 -4.15
CA ILE A 185 -0.02 2.24 -2.77
C ILE A 185 0.34 0.87 -2.18
N ASN A 186 -0.45 -0.17 -2.46
CA ASN A 186 -0.12 -1.54 -2.05
C ASN A 186 1.13 -2.06 -2.75
N LEU A 187 1.36 -1.71 -4.02
CA LEU A 187 2.59 -2.02 -4.72
C LEU A 187 3.81 -1.36 -4.04
N LEU A 188 3.70 -0.09 -3.62
CA LEU A 188 4.76 0.59 -2.86
C LEU A 188 5.02 -0.06 -1.50
N GLU A 189 3.98 -0.60 -0.86
CA GLU A 189 4.13 -1.34 0.39
C GLU A 189 5.09 -2.52 0.25
N THR A 190 5.09 -3.20 -0.90
CA THR A 190 5.96 -4.36 -1.15
C THR A 190 7.46 -4.03 -1.13
N ILE A 191 7.84 -2.79 -1.46
CA ILE A 191 9.25 -2.36 -1.51
C ILE A 191 9.68 -1.62 -0.23
N LYS A 192 8.78 -1.44 0.74
CA LYS A 192 9.02 -0.70 1.99
C LYS A 192 10.28 -1.16 2.72
N ILE A 193 10.45 -2.48 2.86
CA ILE A 193 11.58 -3.05 3.59
C ILE A 193 12.91 -2.70 2.91
N GLU A 194 12.97 -2.72 1.58
CA GLU A 194 14.18 -2.34 0.84
C GLU A 194 14.50 -0.84 0.98
N VAL A 195 13.48 0.01 0.97
CA VAL A 195 13.64 1.45 1.21
C VAL A 195 14.17 1.72 2.62
N MET A 196 13.71 0.95 3.60
CA MET A 196 14.13 1.05 5.01
C MET A 196 15.44 0.31 5.33
N GLY A 197 16.22 -0.09 4.32
CA GLY A 197 17.52 -0.73 4.54
C GLY A 197 17.45 -2.20 4.98
N GLY A 198 16.37 -2.90 4.68
CA GLY A 198 16.21 -4.34 4.89
C GLY A 198 15.71 -4.74 6.27
N LYS A 199 15.25 -3.79 7.11
CA LYS A 199 14.78 -4.06 8.47
C LYS A 199 13.28 -3.89 8.58
N SER A 200 12.64 -4.84 9.26
CA SER A 200 11.22 -4.72 9.63
C SER A 200 11.03 -3.65 10.71
N PRO A 201 9.95 -2.85 10.63
CA PRO A 201 9.66 -1.83 11.63
C PRO A 201 9.39 -2.46 13.00
N SER A 202 9.95 -1.84 14.04
CA SER A 202 9.63 -2.14 15.44
C SER A 202 8.19 -1.76 15.79
N LEU A 203 7.63 -2.29 16.89
CA LEU A 203 6.30 -1.89 17.36
C LEU A 203 6.25 -0.40 17.70
N PHE A 204 7.34 0.12 18.29
CA PHE A 204 7.51 1.55 18.57
C PHE A 204 7.38 2.41 17.30
N GLU A 205 7.99 1.97 16.20
CA GLU A 205 7.88 2.65 14.92
C GLU A 205 6.48 2.53 14.32
N LYS A 206 5.89 1.31 14.34
CA LYS A 206 4.55 1.06 13.82
C LYS A 206 3.50 1.92 14.51
N MET A 207 3.59 2.12 15.82
CA MET A 207 2.66 2.94 16.59
C MET A 207 2.83 4.45 16.35
N GLY A 208 3.89 4.90 15.67
CA GLY A 208 4.12 6.32 15.37
C GLY A 208 5.26 6.97 16.16
N GLY A 209 6.06 6.18 16.89
CA GLY A 209 7.26 6.65 17.59
C GLY A 209 6.98 7.48 18.84
N GLU A 210 7.91 8.37 19.18
CA GLU A 210 7.93 9.10 20.46
C GLU A 210 6.71 10.01 20.65
N GLU A 211 6.31 10.72 19.61
CA GLU A 211 5.11 11.59 19.60
C GLU A 211 3.87 10.79 20.04
N GLN A 212 3.69 9.62 19.44
CA GLN A 212 2.49 8.83 19.66
C GLN A 212 2.57 8.00 20.95
N LEU A 213 3.76 7.64 21.40
CA LEU A 213 4.00 7.08 22.72
C LEU A 213 3.71 8.09 23.85
N ASN A 214 4.05 9.37 23.64
CA ASN A 214 3.70 10.45 24.57
C ASN A 214 2.17 10.57 24.68
N ILE A 215 1.46 10.66 23.55
CA ILE A 215 -0.01 10.72 23.52
C ILE A 215 -0.62 9.49 24.21
N PHE A 216 -0.16 8.29 23.86
CA PHE A 216 -0.58 7.05 24.51
C PHE A 216 -0.44 7.10 26.02
N THR A 217 0.71 7.52 26.52
CA THR A 217 0.99 7.59 27.96
C THR A 217 0.07 8.59 28.66
N GLU A 218 -0.11 9.78 28.11
CA GLU A 218 -0.98 10.81 28.71
C GLU A 218 -2.44 10.36 28.74
N THR A 219 -2.95 9.82 27.64
CA THR A 219 -4.32 9.29 27.54
C THR A 219 -4.52 8.11 28.50
N PHE A 220 -3.56 7.19 28.56
CA PHE A 220 -3.62 6.03 29.45
C PHE A 220 -3.71 6.44 30.92
N PHE A 221 -2.78 7.27 31.39
CA PHE A 221 -2.77 7.67 32.80
C PHE A 221 -3.93 8.57 33.20
N THR A 222 -4.48 9.35 32.26
CA THR A 222 -5.74 10.07 32.48
C THR A 222 -6.86 9.08 32.80
N ARG A 223 -6.93 7.96 32.07
CA ARG A 223 -7.91 6.90 32.30
C ARG A 223 -7.65 6.13 33.60
N VAL A 224 -6.38 5.81 33.91
CA VAL A 224 -5.97 5.18 35.18
C VAL A 224 -6.45 5.98 36.39
N MET A 225 -6.28 7.30 36.38
CA MET A 225 -6.68 8.15 37.50
C MET A 225 -8.20 8.30 37.63
N ALA A 226 -8.96 8.04 36.56
CA ALA A 226 -10.42 8.02 36.58
C ALA A 226 -11.00 6.67 37.04
N GLU A 227 -10.26 5.57 36.89
CA GLU A 227 -10.73 4.21 37.20
C GLU A 227 -10.67 3.89 38.69
N LYS A 228 -11.84 3.71 39.32
CA LYS A 228 -11.96 3.43 40.76
C LYS A 228 -11.26 2.14 41.17
N LYS A 229 -11.26 1.12 40.29
CA LYS A 229 -10.65 -0.19 40.57
C LYS A 229 -9.12 -0.15 40.69
N ILE A 230 -8.44 0.83 40.08
CA ILE A 230 -6.96 0.84 40.04
C ILE A 230 -6.32 2.12 40.56
N LYS A 231 -7.04 3.26 40.56
CA LYS A 231 -6.46 4.56 40.92
C LYS A 231 -5.80 4.61 42.30
N HIS A 232 -6.24 3.76 43.23
CA HIS A 232 -5.75 3.74 44.61
C HIS A 232 -4.27 3.35 44.70
N TYR A 233 -3.74 2.58 43.75
CA TYR A 233 -2.31 2.28 43.65
C TYR A 233 -1.44 3.49 43.29
N PHE A 234 -2.05 4.59 42.80
CA PHE A 234 -1.32 5.74 42.24
C PHE A 234 -1.48 7.03 43.06
N ILE A 235 -2.23 7.05 44.16
CA ILE A 235 -2.58 8.28 44.92
C ILE A 235 -1.34 9.00 45.47
N ASN A 236 -0.33 8.24 45.94
CA ASN A 236 0.89 8.80 46.54
C ASN A 236 2.11 8.68 45.62
N VAL A 237 1.89 8.45 44.32
CA VAL A 237 2.96 8.30 43.34
C VAL A 237 3.20 9.62 42.62
N ASP A 238 4.48 9.99 42.43
CA ASP A 238 4.83 11.07 41.52
C ASP A 238 4.54 10.64 40.07
N LEU A 239 3.33 10.99 39.60
CA LEU A 239 2.87 10.66 38.25
C LEU A 239 3.74 11.28 37.16
N LYS A 240 4.41 12.42 37.40
CA LYS A 240 5.29 13.02 36.39
C LYS A 240 6.51 12.13 36.20
N LYS A 241 7.15 11.72 37.30
CA LYS A 241 8.30 10.80 37.25
C LYS A 241 7.92 9.43 36.72
N LEU A 242 6.77 8.88 37.15
CA LEU A 242 6.27 7.60 36.67
C LEU A 242 6.04 7.60 35.16
N LYS A 243 5.39 8.64 34.61
CA LYS A 243 5.15 8.76 33.17
C LYS A 243 6.45 8.80 32.36
N ILE A 244 7.50 9.43 32.87
CA ILE A 244 8.83 9.45 32.22
C ILE A 244 9.38 8.02 32.15
N HIS A 245 9.46 7.34 33.28
CA HIS A 245 9.95 5.96 33.36
C HIS A 245 9.12 4.98 32.52
N PHE A 246 7.80 5.14 32.52
CA PHE A 246 6.90 4.33 31.71
C PHE A 246 7.18 4.51 30.22
N LYS A 247 7.34 5.75 29.74
CA LYS A 247 7.70 6.01 28.33
C LYS A 247 9.06 5.44 27.96
N GLU A 248 10.06 5.61 28.80
CA GLU A 248 11.40 5.05 28.55
C GLU A 248 11.35 3.52 28.49
N PHE A 249 10.61 2.89 29.41
CA PHE A 249 10.42 1.44 29.43
C PHE A 249 9.70 0.93 28.19
N LEU A 250 8.56 1.53 27.83
CA LEU A 250 7.80 1.14 26.63
C LEU A 250 8.61 1.40 25.36
N GLY A 251 9.25 2.57 25.26
CA GLY A 251 10.10 2.91 24.13
C GLY A 251 11.20 1.86 23.92
N MET A 252 11.89 1.48 24.98
CA MET A 252 12.91 0.42 24.93
C MET A 252 12.30 -0.95 24.60
N GLY A 253 11.25 -1.36 25.31
CA GLY A 253 10.66 -2.70 25.17
C GLY A 253 9.97 -2.93 23.82
N MET A 254 9.42 -1.88 23.20
CA MET A 254 8.80 -1.94 21.88
C MET A 254 9.79 -1.74 20.72
N GLY A 255 11.10 -1.66 21.01
CA GLY A 255 12.17 -1.61 20.01
C GLY A 255 12.59 -0.22 19.55
N GLY A 256 12.22 0.83 20.28
CA GLY A 256 12.64 2.21 20.00
C GLY A 256 14.13 2.47 20.30
N HIS A 257 14.69 3.44 19.58
CA HIS A 257 16.10 3.84 19.67
C HIS A 257 16.35 5.07 20.57
N GLY A 258 15.32 5.50 21.31
CA GLY A 258 15.37 6.66 22.19
C GLY A 258 16.14 6.42 23.49
N LYS A 259 15.87 7.25 24.50
CA LYS A 259 16.46 7.10 25.83
C LYS A 259 16.17 5.71 26.39
N LYS A 260 17.21 5.07 26.93
CA LYS A 260 17.08 3.77 27.58
C LYS A 260 16.45 3.95 28.96
N TYR A 261 15.58 3.02 29.32
CA TYR A 261 15.08 2.90 30.67
C TYR A 261 16.21 2.63 31.66
N ASN A 262 16.30 3.45 32.70
CA ASN A 262 17.30 3.35 33.76
C ASN A 262 16.68 3.17 35.15
N GLY A 263 15.38 2.89 35.22
CA GLY A 263 14.67 2.63 36.47
C GLY A 263 14.95 1.22 37.02
N GLU A 264 14.33 0.93 38.15
CA GLU A 264 14.40 -0.40 38.78
C GLU A 264 13.89 -1.50 37.85
N ASN A 265 14.37 -2.72 38.02
CA ASN A 265 13.84 -3.86 37.28
C ASN A 265 12.33 -3.99 37.54
N VAL A 266 11.52 -4.04 36.48
CA VAL A 266 10.06 -4.09 36.58
C VAL A 266 9.60 -5.27 37.44
N ARG A 267 10.23 -6.44 37.31
CA ARG A 267 9.88 -7.61 38.11
C ARG A 267 10.17 -7.36 39.59
N ASP A 268 11.40 -6.97 39.90
CA ASP A 268 11.85 -6.81 41.30
C ASP A 268 11.07 -5.72 42.05
N PHE A 269 10.61 -4.70 41.32
CA PHE A 269 9.75 -3.65 41.87
C PHE A 269 8.33 -4.15 42.13
N HIS A 270 7.69 -4.79 41.15
CA HIS A 270 6.27 -5.18 41.24
C HIS A 270 6.04 -6.44 42.10
N GLN A 271 7.04 -7.31 42.26
CA GLN A 271 6.96 -8.47 43.18
C GLN A 271 6.69 -8.07 44.65
N LYS A 272 6.99 -6.82 45.02
CA LYS A 272 6.74 -6.31 46.38
C LYS A 272 5.32 -5.75 46.55
N MET A 273 4.51 -5.73 45.49
CA MET A 273 3.24 -5.01 45.44
C MET A 273 1.98 -5.90 45.46
N ASP A 274 2.13 -7.22 45.65
CA ASP A 274 1.04 -8.20 45.83
C ASP A 274 -0.14 -8.02 44.85
N PHE A 275 0.18 -7.76 43.58
CA PHE A 275 -0.84 -7.58 42.54
C PHE A 275 -1.47 -8.90 42.16
N SER A 276 -2.80 -8.97 42.17
CA SER A 276 -3.54 -10.14 41.69
C SER A 276 -3.68 -10.14 40.17
N ASN A 277 -4.04 -11.30 39.60
CA ASN A 277 -4.44 -11.40 38.20
C ASN A 277 -5.58 -10.44 37.83
N LYS A 278 -6.51 -10.22 38.77
CA LYS A 278 -7.66 -9.32 38.57
C LYS A 278 -7.22 -7.86 38.50
N ASP A 279 -6.23 -7.45 39.29
CA ASP A 279 -5.67 -6.10 39.21
C ASP A 279 -5.01 -5.86 37.85
N PHE A 280 -4.25 -6.85 37.38
CA PHE A 280 -3.63 -6.81 36.06
C PHE A 280 -4.66 -6.77 34.93
N ASP A 281 -5.75 -7.54 35.03
CA ASP A 281 -6.82 -7.50 34.03
C ASP A 281 -7.51 -6.13 33.98
N ASN A 282 -7.76 -5.50 35.13
CA ASN A 282 -8.27 -4.14 35.17
C ASN A 282 -7.29 -3.15 34.51
N PHE A 283 -5.98 -3.28 34.75
CA PHE A 283 -4.95 -2.47 34.09
C PHE A 283 -4.98 -2.65 32.57
N LYS A 284 -5.00 -3.90 32.10
CA LYS A 284 -5.02 -4.26 30.69
C LYS A 284 -6.28 -3.78 29.99
N GLU A 285 -7.43 -3.83 30.64
CA GLU A 285 -8.69 -3.27 30.11
C GLU A 285 -8.52 -1.78 29.78
N LEU A 286 -7.84 -1.01 30.63
CA LEU A 286 -7.55 0.40 30.35
C LEU A 286 -6.59 0.58 29.17
N ILE A 287 -5.64 -0.34 28.96
CA ILE A 287 -4.76 -0.34 27.77
C ILE A 287 -5.58 -0.58 26.52
N VAL A 288 -6.48 -1.58 26.52
CA VAL A 288 -7.37 -1.90 25.39
C VAL A 288 -8.20 -0.68 25.01
N LEU A 289 -8.85 -0.03 25.99
CA LEU A 289 -9.62 1.19 25.76
C LEU A 289 -8.73 2.34 25.24
N THR A 290 -7.49 2.46 25.71
CA THR A 290 -6.55 3.49 25.24
C THR A 290 -6.19 3.28 23.78
N VAL A 291 -5.82 2.06 23.37
CA VAL A 291 -5.40 1.81 21.99
C VAL A 291 -6.56 1.93 21.01
N GLN A 292 -7.80 1.64 21.46
CA GLN A 292 -9.02 1.86 20.70
C GLN A 292 -9.34 3.35 20.51
N ASP A 293 -9.29 4.14 21.59
CA ASP A 293 -9.58 5.58 21.54
C ASP A 293 -8.55 6.36 20.71
N LEU A 294 -7.29 5.89 20.68
CA LEU A 294 -6.25 6.44 19.81
C LEU A 294 -6.32 5.93 18.38
N ASN A 295 -7.29 5.08 18.07
CA ASN A 295 -7.60 4.60 16.72
C ASN A 295 -6.39 3.97 16.01
N TYR A 296 -5.56 3.23 16.74
CA TYR A 296 -4.49 2.45 16.11
C TYR A 296 -5.07 1.37 15.20
N LYS A 297 -4.30 0.95 14.18
CA LYS A 297 -4.70 -0.19 13.34
C LYS A 297 -4.90 -1.46 14.19
N PRO A 298 -5.86 -2.35 13.88
CA PRO A 298 -6.15 -3.53 14.69
C PRO A 298 -4.92 -4.40 14.98
N GLU A 299 -4.02 -4.56 14.01
CA GLU A 299 -2.76 -5.29 14.17
C GLU A 299 -1.86 -4.65 15.25
N ILE A 300 -1.74 -3.32 15.23
CA ILE A 300 -0.94 -2.57 16.21
C ILE A 300 -1.60 -2.63 17.59
N GLN A 301 -2.93 -2.56 17.67
CA GLN A 301 -3.65 -2.73 18.95
C GLN A 301 -3.33 -4.09 19.56
N SER A 302 -3.44 -5.16 18.76
CA SER A 302 -3.12 -6.53 19.17
C SER A 302 -1.68 -6.66 19.64
N ASP A 303 -0.72 -6.13 18.87
CA ASP A 303 0.71 -6.15 19.22
C ASP A 303 0.98 -5.43 20.55
N ILE A 304 0.36 -4.26 20.79
CA ILE A 304 0.50 -3.52 22.05
C ILE A 304 -0.11 -4.31 23.22
N ILE A 305 -1.33 -4.85 23.05
CA ILE A 305 -2.02 -5.62 24.10
C ILE A 305 -1.20 -6.86 24.47
N ASN A 306 -0.69 -7.60 23.47
CA ASN A 306 0.15 -8.77 23.68
C ASN A 306 1.48 -8.41 24.35
N PHE A 307 2.07 -7.27 23.99
CA PHE A 307 3.26 -6.76 24.66
C PHE A 307 3.02 -6.56 26.17
N PHE A 308 1.92 -5.91 26.56
CA PHE A 308 1.55 -5.79 27.97
C PHE A 308 1.24 -7.15 28.61
N GLU A 309 0.46 -8.01 27.96
CA GLU A 309 0.13 -9.35 28.48
C GLU A 309 1.39 -10.18 28.76
N SER A 310 2.42 -10.07 27.92
CA SER A 310 3.70 -10.76 28.12
C SER A 310 4.41 -10.39 29.44
N MET A 311 4.03 -9.26 30.06
CA MET A 311 4.58 -8.81 31.34
C MET A 311 3.82 -9.34 32.55
N ARG A 312 2.68 -10.01 32.37
CA ARG A 312 1.85 -10.48 33.49
C ARG A 312 2.65 -11.26 34.52
N LEU A 313 3.44 -12.23 34.07
CA LEU A 313 4.28 -13.08 34.93
C LEU A 313 5.42 -12.33 35.63
N MET A 314 5.68 -11.08 35.24
CA MET A 314 6.66 -10.22 35.92
C MET A 314 6.01 -9.31 36.96
N ILE A 315 4.69 -9.11 36.90
CA ILE A 315 3.98 -8.12 37.72
C ILE A 315 3.09 -8.80 38.76
N VAL A 316 2.38 -9.85 38.38
CA VAL A 316 1.50 -10.61 39.26
C VAL A 316 2.34 -11.58 40.07
N SER A 317 2.11 -11.61 41.39
CA SER A 317 2.68 -12.62 42.28
C SER A 317 1.71 -13.80 42.37
N GLU A 318 2.22 -15.03 42.33
CA GLU A 318 1.40 -16.26 42.46
C GLU A 318 0.74 -16.41 43.83
#